data_AF-A0A4S8HI89-F1
#
_entry.id   AF-A0A4S8HI89-F1
#
_cell.length_a   1.000
_cell.length_b   1.000
_cell.length_c   1.000
_cell.angle_alpha   90.00
_cell.angle_beta   90.00
_cell.angle_gamma   90.00
#
_symmetry.space_group_name_H-M   'P 1'
#
loop_
_entity.id
_entity.type
_entity.pdbx_description
1 polymer ?
#
loop_
_entity_poly.entity_id
_entity_poly.type
_entity_poly.pdbx_seq_one_letter_code
_entity_poly.pdbx_strand_id
1 'polypeptide(L)'
;MEELQTKTMELSVSGKTISCQIKERDFGDLIVFDVFSDDNYLFTLTQQGDVLFNEYEMGHQKNIMDPRQLNILIEMVKEKIESDPG
;
A
#
# COMPACT_ATOMS: atom_id res chain seq x y z
N MET A 1 13.65 -2.42 11.71
CA MET A 1 12.35 -2.01 11.15
C MET A 1 11.72 -1.05 12.13
N GLU A 2 11.61 0.20 11.74
CA GLU A 2 10.90 1.25 12.47
C GLU A 2 9.75 1.76 11.60
N GLU A 3 8.57 1.96 12.19
CA GLU A 3 7.45 2.63 11.50
C GLU A 3 7.65 4.14 11.67
N LEU A 4 7.84 4.83 10.55
CA LEU A 4 8.11 6.28 10.55
C LEU A 4 6.83 7.09 10.58
N GLN A 5 5.86 6.70 9.74
CA GLN A 5 4.56 7.38 9.65
C GLN A 5 3.46 6.46 9.13
N THR A 6 2.23 6.75 9.52
CA THR A 6 1.02 6.15 8.96
C THR A 6 0.14 7.24 8.36
N LYS A 7 -0.19 7.12 7.08
CA LYS A 7 -1.13 7.98 6.36
C LYS A 7 -2.38 7.18 6.01
N THR A 8 -3.56 7.78 6.17
CA THR A 8 -4.83 7.19 5.70
C THR A 8 -5.33 7.97 4.50
N MET A 9 -5.80 7.27 3.47
CA MET A 9 -6.36 7.88 2.27
C MET A 9 -7.61 7.16 1.78
N GLU A 10 -8.54 7.92 1.23
CA GLU A 10 -9.72 7.37 0.57
C GLU A 10 -9.54 7.46 -0.94
N LEU A 11 -9.60 6.31 -1.60
CA LEU A 11 -9.37 6.18 -3.04
C LEU A 11 -10.63 5.66 -3.72
N SER A 12 -11.10 6.36 -4.74
CA SER A 12 -12.26 5.91 -5.53
C SER A 12 -11.80 4.99 -6.65
N VAL A 13 -12.02 3.69 -6.49
CA VAL A 13 -11.64 2.65 -7.45
C VAL A 13 -12.90 1.98 -8.00
N SER A 14 -13.10 2.10 -9.31
CA SER A 14 -14.27 1.51 -10.00
C SER A 14 -15.63 1.87 -9.38
N GLY A 15 -15.78 3.12 -8.90
CA GLY A 15 -17.02 3.61 -8.28
C GLY A 15 -17.24 3.17 -6.84
N LYS A 16 -16.25 2.53 -6.21
CA LYS A 16 -16.23 2.24 -4.76
C LYS A 16 -15.14 3.07 -4.10
N THR A 17 -15.45 3.64 -2.95
CA THR A 17 -14.42 4.24 -2.08
C THR A 17 -13.74 3.14 -1.28
N ILE A 18 -12.42 3.05 -1.39
CA ILE A 18 -11.55 2.15 -0.63
C ILE A 18 -10.74 3.02 0.34
N SER A 19 -10.80 2.71 1.62
CA SER A 19 -9.94 3.35 2.62
C SER A 19 -8.66 2.56 2.74
N CYS A 20 -7.53 3.21 2.51
CA CYS A 20 -6.21 2.61 2.61
C CYS A 20 -5.39 3.25 3.71
N GLN A 21 -4.67 2.42 4.45
CA GLN A 21 -3.60 2.85 5.34
C GLN A 21 -2.27 2.57 4.66
N ILE A 22 -1.42 3.58 4.59
CA ILE A 22 -0.05 3.47 4.12
C ILE A 22 0.86 3.67 5.31
N LYS A 23 1.68 2.66 5.59
CA LYS A 23 2.67 2.68 6.66
C LYS A 23 4.05 2.77 6.05
N GLU A 24 4.72 3.90 6.27
CA GLU A 24 6.12 4.05 5.88
C GLU A 24 7.01 3.36 6.90
N ARG A 25 7.92 2.52 6.41
CA ARG A 25 8.81 1.72 7.23
C ARG A 25 10.25 1.87 6.76
N ASP A 26 11.12 2.03 7.75
CA ASP A 26 12.57 2.10 7.55
C ASP A 26 13.23 0.77 7.91
N PHE A 27 13.92 0.18 6.94
CA PHE A 27 14.75 -1.01 7.09
C PHE A 27 16.25 -0.68 7.22
N GLY A 28 16.62 0.59 7.25
CA GLY A 28 17.96 1.13 7.43
C GLY A 28 18.62 1.50 6.10
N ASP A 29 18.56 0.61 5.12
CA ASP A 29 19.04 0.81 3.75
C ASP A 29 17.91 1.02 2.73
N LEU A 30 16.67 0.78 3.15
CA LEU A 30 15.49 0.81 2.30
C LEU A 30 14.30 1.38 3.07
N ILE A 31 13.63 2.37 2.48
CA ILE A 31 12.31 2.81 2.90
C ILE A 31 11.26 2.15 2.01
N VAL A 32 10.22 1.61 2.63
CA VAL A 32 9.07 1.01 1.95
C VAL A 32 7.76 1.52 2.51
N PHE A 33 6.70 1.36 1.74
CA PHE A 33 5.35 1.77 2.06
C PHE A 33 4.43 0.55 2.03
N ASP A 34 4.07 0.04 3.20
CA ASP A 34 3.12 -1.06 3.31
C ASP A 34 1.69 -0.51 3.21
N VAL A 35 0.91 -1.07 2.28
CA VAL A 35 -0.45 -0.62 2.00
C VAL A 35 -1.46 -1.65 2.50
N PHE A 36 -2.42 -1.19 3.27
CA PHE A 36 -3.49 -2.00 3.87
C PHE A 36 -4.87 -1.44 3.51
N SER A 37 -5.87 -2.29 3.43
CA SER A 37 -7.30 -1.93 3.36
C SER A 37 -8.08 -2.74 4.38
N ASP A 38 -8.83 -2.10 5.26
CA ASP A 38 -9.59 -2.78 6.34
C ASP A 38 -8.72 -3.81 7.11
N ASP A 39 -7.52 -3.39 7.53
CA ASP A 39 -6.48 -4.21 8.19
C ASP A 39 -5.92 -5.39 7.36
N ASN A 40 -6.33 -5.52 6.10
CA ASN A 40 -5.79 -6.51 5.17
C ASN A 40 -4.61 -5.89 4.40
N TYR A 41 -3.42 -6.47 4.56
CA TYR A 41 -2.25 -6.17 3.72
C TYR A 41 -2.57 -6.35 2.23
N LEU A 42 -2.25 -5.36 1.39
CA LEU A 42 -2.46 -5.48 -0.05
C LEU A 42 -1.13 -5.70 -0.76
N PHE A 43 -0.17 -4.82 -0.51
CA PHE A 43 1.15 -4.85 -1.13
C PHE A 43 2.09 -3.90 -0.39
N THR A 44 3.36 -3.99 -0.73
CA THR A 44 4.41 -3.07 -0.31
C THR A 44 4.93 -2.33 -1.55
N LEU A 45 5.12 -1.02 -1.45
CA LEU A 45 5.80 -0.23 -2.47
C LEU A 45 7.20 0.17 -2.01
N THR A 46 8.18 0.06 -2.88
CA THR A 46 9.50 0.67 -2.65
C THR A 46 9.48 2.15 -3.04
N GLN A 47 10.45 2.93 -2.57
CA GLN A 47 10.66 4.31 -3.04
C GLN A 47 10.89 4.40 -4.56
N GLN A 48 11.37 3.33 -5.21
CA GLN A 48 11.56 3.27 -6.65
C GLN A 48 10.27 2.91 -7.42
N GLY A 49 9.17 2.62 -6.71
CA GLY A 49 7.88 2.27 -7.31
C GLY A 49 7.72 0.78 -7.62
N ASP A 50 8.64 -0.07 -7.17
CA ASP A 50 8.50 -1.52 -7.28
C ASP A 50 7.42 -2.03 -6.33
N VAL A 51 6.60 -2.96 -6.80
CA VAL A 51 5.53 -3.59 -6.01
C VAL A 51 6.02 -4.94 -5.51
N LEU A 52 6.01 -5.11 -4.20
CA LEU A 52 6.37 -6.34 -3.51
C LEU A 52 5.13 -6.92 -2.81
N PHE A 53 5.09 -8.25 -2.72
CA PHE A 53 4.05 -8.97 -1.99
C PHE A 53 4.72 -9.81 -0.90
N ASN A 54 4.37 -9.54 0.36
CA ASN A 54 4.88 -10.29 1.49
C ASN A 54 4.03 -11.53 1.76
N GLU A 55 4.58 -12.72 1.51
CA GLU A 55 3.89 -14.01 1.69
C GLU A 55 3.39 -14.21 3.13
N TYR A 56 4.18 -13.78 4.13
CA TYR A 56 3.80 -13.93 5.55
C TYR A 56 2.55 -13.13 5.89
N GLU A 57 2.46 -11.89 5.41
CA GLU A 57 1.31 -11.00 5.60
C GLU A 57 0.09 -11.47 4.79
N MET A 58 0.31 -12.09 3.64
CA MET A 58 -0.74 -12.65 2.79
C MET A 58 -1.29 -14.00 3.28
N GLY A 59 -0.52 -14.77 4.05
CA GLY A 59 -0.81 -16.16 4.42
C GLY A 59 -2.11 -16.39 5.20
N HIS A 60 -2.78 -15.32 5.66
CA HIS A 60 -4.04 -15.39 6.39
C HIS A 60 -5.23 -14.73 5.67
N GLN A 61 -5.02 -14.19 4.47
CA GLN A 61 -6.06 -13.47 3.76
C GLN A 61 -7.02 -14.40 3.01
N LYS A 62 -8.30 -14.25 3.31
CA LYS A 62 -9.39 -14.98 2.63
C LYS A 62 -10.02 -14.18 1.49
N ASN A 63 -9.84 -12.86 1.48
CA ASN A 63 -10.41 -11.95 0.49
C ASN A 63 -9.30 -11.40 -0.40
N ILE A 64 -9.37 -11.73 -1.68
CA ILE A 64 -8.44 -11.26 -2.71
C ILE A 64 -9.13 -10.10 -3.43
N MET A 65 -8.50 -8.93 -3.48
CA MET A 65 -8.97 -7.80 -4.28
C MET A 65 -8.95 -8.15 -5.78
N ASP A 66 -9.92 -7.66 -6.56
CA ASP A 66 -9.89 -7.84 -8.02
C ASP A 66 -8.57 -7.24 -8.58
N PRO A 67 -7.79 -8.00 -9.36
CA PRO A 67 -6.48 -7.54 -9.85
C PRO A 67 -6.53 -6.22 -10.65
N ARG A 68 -7.64 -5.90 -11.32
CA ARG A 68 -7.79 -4.63 -12.05
C ARG A 68 -7.95 -3.46 -11.07
N GLN A 69 -8.67 -3.68 -9.97
CA GLN A 69 -8.81 -2.69 -8.91
C GLN A 69 -7.48 -2.49 -8.19
N LEU A 70 -6.75 -3.58 -7.94
CA LEU A 70 -5.42 -3.54 -7.35
C LEU A 70 -4.43 -2.74 -8.21
N ASN A 71 -4.43 -2.93 -9.53
CA ASN A 71 -3.58 -2.16 -10.43
C ASN A 71 -3.89 -0.66 -10.37
N ILE A 72 -5.18 -0.27 -10.39
CA ILE A 72 -5.57 1.14 -10.27
C ILE A 72 -5.10 1.70 -8.92
N LEU A 73 -5.29 0.92 -7.85
CA LEU A 73 -4.92 1.31 -6.49
C LEU A 73 -3.41 1.56 -6.37
N ILE A 74 -2.58 0.67 -6.93
CA ILE A 74 -1.12 0.81 -6.96
C ILE A 74 -0.71 2.13 -7.59
N GLU A 75 -1.26 2.47 -8.77
CA GLU A 75 -0.92 3.71 -9.47
C GLU A 75 -1.35 4.95 -8.69
N MET A 76 -2.57 4.94 -8.10
CA MET A 76 -3.03 6.05 -7.26
C MET A 76 -2.16 6.24 -6.01
N VAL A 77 -1.70 5.15 -5.39
CA VAL A 77 -0.82 5.23 -4.22
C VAL A 77 0.55 5.79 -4.62
N LYS A 78 1.12 5.36 -5.76
CA LYS A 78 2.37 5.91 -6.28
C LYS A 78 2.28 7.42 -6.51
N GLU A 79 1.26 7.88 -7.24
CA GLU A 79 1.01 9.30 -7.46
C GLU A 79 0.89 10.08 -6.14
N LYS A 80 0.27 9.47 -5.12
CA LYS A 80 0.05 10.11 -3.83
C LYS A 80 1.33 10.23 -3.01
N ILE A 81 2.20 9.23 -3.05
CA ILE A 81 3.52 9.27 -2.39
C ILE A 81 4.42 10.29 -3.10
N GLU A 82 4.44 10.32 -4.43
CA GLU A 82 5.25 11.28 -5.20
C GLU A 82 4.83 12.74 -4.99
N SER A 83 3.51 12.99 -4.85
CA SER A 83 2.98 14.33 -4.64
C SER A 83 3.07 14.85 -3.20
N ASP A 84 3.40 13.98 -2.24
CA ASP A 84 3.54 14.32 -0.83
C ASP A 84 4.65 13.47 -0.17
N PRO A 85 5.93 13.77 -0.48
CA PRO A 85 7.07 12.93 -0.09
C PRO A 85 7.34 12.85 1.42
N GLY A 86 6.58 13.56 2.27
CA GLY A 86 6.85 13.62 3.72
C GLY A 86 7.96 14.59 4.08
#